data_AF-A0A959RK05-F1
#
_entry.id   AF-A0A959RK05-F1
#
_cell.length_a   1.000
_cell.length_b   1.000
_cell.length_c   1.000
_cell.angle_alpha   90.00
_cell.angle_beta   90.00
_cell.angle_gamma   90.00
#
_symmetry.space_group_name_H-M   'P 1'
#
loop_
_entity.id
_entity.type
_entity.pdbx_description
1 polymer ?
#
loop_
_entity_poly.entity_id
_entity_poly.type
_entity_poly.pdbx_seq_one_letter_code
_entity_poly.pdbx_strand_id
1 'polypeptide(L)'
;MEEQKPRPGWDGKMYFEVLEIIPNKKISYSFKGGPNPNEMNLNTIINWHFAETESGTTITLNHTGFEGFRRAVTRFIMEKGWGKIIW
;
A
#
# COMPACT_ATOMS: atom_id res chain seq x y z
N MET A 1 10.02 -17.04 -1.76
CA MET A 1 9.92 -15.57 -1.81
C MET A 1 11.35 -15.05 -1.78
N GLU A 2 11.81 -14.44 -2.85
CA GLU A 2 13.21 -14.00 -2.98
C GLU A 2 13.46 -12.83 -2.01
N GLU A 3 14.45 -12.97 -1.12
CA GLU A 3 14.74 -11.99 -0.08
C GLU A 3 15.32 -10.72 -0.71
N GLN A 4 14.69 -9.57 -0.47
CA GLN A 4 15.19 -8.29 -0.98
C GLN A 4 16.44 -7.90 -0.21
N LYS A 5 17.52 -7.59 -0.94
CA LYS A 5 18.77 -7.15 -0.32
C LYS A 5 18.53 -5.86 0.49
N PRO A 6 19.10 -5.75 1.70
CA PRO A 6 19.02 -4.52 2.48
C PRO A 6 19.49 -3.33 1.66
N ARG A 7 18.70 -2.25 1.65
CA ARG A 7 19.08 -1.02 0.96
C ARG A 7 19.92 -0.18 1.92
N PRO A 8 21.17 0.18 1.56
CA PRO A 8 22.01 1.04 2.41
C PRO A 8 21.31 2.36 2.73
N GLY A 9 21.27 2.74 4.02
CA GLY A 9 20.66 3.98 4.49
C GLY A 9 19.15 3.92 4.75
N TRP A 10 18.48 2.81 4.39
CA TRP A 10 17.07 2.60 4.68
C TRP A 10 16.91 1.57 5.79
N ASP A 11 16.15 1.90 6.83
CA ASP A 11 15.93 1.03 7.99
C ASP A 11 14.78 0.03 7.79
N GLY A 12 14.11 0.08 6.63
CA GLY A 12 13.01 -0.82 6.29
C GLY A 12 11.72 -0.57 7.09
N LYS A 13 11.66 0.48 7.91
CA LYS A 13 10.48 0.75 8.74
C LYS A 13 9.39 1.44 7.95
N MET A 14 8.18 0.94 8.16
CA MET A 14 6.95 1.47 7.57
C MET A 14 5.96 1.69 8.71
N TYR A 15 5.17 2.75 8.63
CA TYR A 15 4.22 3.17 9.65
C TYR A 15 2.80 3.06 9.09
N PHE A 16 1.94 2.44 9.87
CA PHE A 16 0.56 2.18 9.50
C PHE A 16 -0.36 2.60 10.63
N GLU A 17 -1.52 3.11 10.25
CA GLU A 17 -2.58 3.51 11.18
C GLU A 17 -3.91 3.09 10.58
N VAL A 18 -4.72 2.34 11.33
CA VAL A 18 -6.06 1.95 10.90
C VAL A 18 -6.94 3.20 10.88
N LEU A 19 -7.55 3.49 9.74
CA LEU A 19 -8.43 4.65 9.55
C LEU A 19 -9.90 4.27 9.64
N GLU A 20 -10.27 3.11 9.09
CA GLU A 20 -11.65 2.63 9.08
C GLU A 20 -11.71 1.11 8.96
N ILE A 21 -12.62 0.49 9.70
CA ILE A 21 -12.98 -0.92 9.55
C ILE A 21 -14.50 -1.02 9.47
N ILE A 22 -15.00 -1.55 8.36
CA ILE A 22 -16.39 -1.96 8.20
C ILE A 22 -16.39 -3.47 8.03
N PRO A 23 -16.95 -4.24 8.98
CA PRO A 23 -16.95 -5.69 8.92
C PRO A 23 -17.43 -6.21 7.57
N ASN A 24 -16.65 -7.13 6.98
CA ASN A 24 -16.92 -7.80 5.70
C ASN A 24 -17.05 -6.88 4.47
N LYS A 25 -16.74 -5.58 4.59
CA LYS A 25 -16.98 -4.60 3.51
C LYS A 25 -15.78 -3.73 3.22
N LYS A 26 -15.06 -3.25 4.24
CA LYS A 26 -13.98 -2.28 4.04
C LYS A 26 -12.92 -2.33 5.12
N ILE A 27 -11.66 -2.17 4.70
CA ILE A 27 -10.53 -1.87 5.58
C ILE A 27 -9.76 -0.71 4.97
N SER A 28 -9.52 0.35 5.73
CA SER A 28 -8.70 1.50 5.33
C SER A 28 -7.59 1.74 6.32
N TYR A 29 -6.38 1.98 5.83
CA TYR A 29 -5.24 2.32 6.68
C TYR A 29 -4.25 3.26 5.97
N SER A 30 -3.55 4.06 6.76
CA SER A 30 -2.43 4.88 6.27
C SER A 30 -1.22 4.01 5.97
N PHE A 31 -0.44 4.43 4.97
CA PHE A 31 0.79 3.78 4.53
C PHE A 31 1.87 4.86 4.44
N LYS A 32 2.68 4.94 5.50
CA LYS A 32 3.70 5.98 5.65
C LYS A 32 5.09 5.39 5.68
N GLY A 33 6.02 6.05 5.00
CA GLY A 33 7.43 5.67 5.01
C GLY A 33 8.25 6.57 4.11
N GLY A 34 9.48 6.15 3.85
CA GLY A 34 10.32 6.81 2.86
C GLY A 34 11.75 6.30 2.90
N PRO A 35 12.64 6.92 2.12
CA PRO A 35 13.95 6.34 1.79
C PRO A 35 14.94 6.39 2.95
N ASN A 36 14.76 7.31 3.91
CA ASN A 36 15.67 7.56 5.01
C ASN A 36 14.91 7.64 6.35
N PRO A 37 15.55 7.35 7.51
CA PRO A 37 14.90 7.29 8.83
C PRO A 37 14.15 8.57 9.28
N ASN A 38 14.37 9.70 8.61
CA ASN A 38 13.70 10.99 8.91
C ASN A 38 12.98 11.60 7.69
N GLU A 39 12.86 10.86 6.58
CA GLU A 39 12.19 11.33 5.37
C GLU A 39 10.92 10.54 5.11
N MET A 40 9.78 11.01 5.62
CA MET A 40 8.47 10.37 5.42
C MET A 40 7.76 10.92 4.17
N ASN A 41 8.45 10.82 3.03
CA ASN A 41 7.97 11.39 1.78
C ASN A 41 6.85 10.56 1.12
N LEU A 42 6.65 9.31 1.57
CA LEU A 42 5.51 8.49 1.21
C LEU A 42 4.47 8.59 2.33
N ASN A 43 3.33 9.20 2.01
CA ASN A 43 2.18 9.29 2.90
C ASN A 43 0.94 9.05 2.04
N THR A 44 0.48 7.80 2.04
CA THR A 44 -0.61 7.33 1.19
C THR A 44 -1.66 6.61 2.02
N ILE A 45 -2.78 6.29 1.39
CA ILE A 45 -3.88 5.54 2.01
C ILE A 45 -4.15 4.31 1.15
N ILE A 46 -4.31 3.17 1.81
CA ILE A 46 -4.75 1.94 1.18
C ILE A 46 -6.18 1.67 1.64
N ASN A 47 -7.07 1.49 0.66
CA ASN A 47 -8.46 1.12 0.88
C ASN A 47 -8.71 -0.24 0.24
N TRP A 48 -9.12 -1.19 1.05
CA TRP A 48 -9.62 -2.49 0.63
C TRP A 48 -11.13 -2.46 0.67
N HIS A 49 -11.76 -2.89 -0.41
CA HIS A 49 -13.20 -3.09 -0.51
C HIS A 49 -13.49 -4.54 -0.82
N PHE A 50 -14.51 -5.08 -0.14
CA PHE A 50 -14.97 -6.45 -0.27
C PHE A 50 -16.43 -6.43 -0.71
N ALA A 51 -16.72 -7.09 -1.82
CA ALA A 51 -18.06 -7.26 -2.34
C ALA A 51 -18.36 -8.75 -2.47
N GLU A 52 -19.39 -9.22 -1.78
CA GLU A 52 -19.88 -10.59 -1.90
C GLU A 52 -20.45 -10.81 -3.32
N THR A 53 -20.16 -11.98 -3.89
CA THR A 53 -20.66 -12.43 -5.19
C THR A 53 -21.19 -13.85 -5.07
N GLU A 54 -21.98 -14.31 -6.05
CA GLU A 54 -22.50 -15.68 -6.08
C GLU A 54 -21.41 -16.77 -5.99
N SER A 55 -20.20 -16.46 -6.45
CA SER A 55 -19.06 -17.37 -6.50
C SER A 55 -17.96 -17.08 -5.47
N GLY A 56 -18.14 -16.10 -4.58
CA GLY A 56 -17.15 -15.76 -3.55
C GLY A 56 -17.14 -14.28 -3.16
N THR A 57 -15.96 -13.66 -3.18
CA THR A 57 -15.78 -12.25 -2.80
C THR A 57 -14.87 -11.56 -3.80
N THR A 58 -15.37 -10.48 -4.40
CA THR A 58 -14.54 -9.55 -5.17
C THR A 58 -13.78 -8.65 -4.21
N ILE A 59 -12.46 -8.63 -4.33
CA ILE A 59 -11.57 -7.76 -3.55
C ILE A 59 -11.06 -6.65 -4.46
N THR A 60 -11.24 -5.40 -4.05
CA THR A 60 -10.70 -4.23 -4.76
C THR A 60 -9.74 -3.47 -3.85
N LEU A 61 -8.49 -3.30 -4.30
CA LEU A 61 -7.48 -2.50 -3.63
C LEU A 61 -7.34 -1.14 -4.33
N ASN A 62 -7.57 -0.06 -3.59
CA ASN A 62 -7.31 1.30 -4.02
C ASN A 62 -6.18 1.93 -3.20
N HIS A 63 -5.04 2.20 -3.84
CA HIS A 63 -3.90 2.87 -3.20
C HIS A 63 -3.81 4.31 -3.71
N THR A 64 -4.13 5.27 -2.85
CA THR A 64 -4.28 6.69 -3.20
C THR A 64 -3.32 7.58 -2.38
N GLY A 65 -3.17 8.86 -2.76
CA GLY A 65 -2.26 9.81 -2.07
C GLY A 65 -0.89 10.01 -2.75
N PHE A 66 -0.72 9.50 -3.97
CA PHE A 66 0.46 9.75 -4.80
C PHE A 66 0.40 11.15 -5.44
N GLU A 67 0.62 12.20 -4.66
CA GLU A 67 0.61 13.58 -5.15
C GLU A 67 1.94 13.98 -5.82
N GLY A 68 1.86 14.56 -7.02
CA GLY A 68 2.99 15.14 -7.75
C GLY A 68 3.72 14.18 -8.69
N PHE A 69 4.32 14.74 -9.76
CA PHE A 69 4.97 13.99 -10.84
C PHE A 69 6.07 13.03 -10.36
N ARG A 70 6.83 13.42 -9.32
CA ARG A 70 7.88 12.58 -8.71
C ARG A 70 7.33 11.29 -8.09
N ARG A 71 6.04 11.24 -7.73
CA ARG A 71 5.41 10.06 -7.12
C ARG A 71 4.80 9.10 -8.14
N ALA A 72 4.83 9.42 -9.44
CA ALA A 72 4.35 8.53 -10.50
C ALA A 72 5.19 7.23 -10.59
N VAL A 73 6.51 7.33 -10.43
CA VAL A 73 7.41 6.17 -10.40
C VAL A 73 7.09 5.28 -9.18
N THR A 74 6.91 5.89 -8.00
CA THR A 74 6.52 5.16 -6.80
C THR A 74 5.18 4.45 -6.97
N ARG A 75 4.18 5.12 -7.57
CA ARG A 75 2.89 4.52 -7.89
C ARG A 75 3.05 3.26 -8.75
N PHE A 76 3.84 3.35 -9.83
CA PHE A 76 4.08 2.23 -10.74
C PHE A 76 4.79 1.04 -10.06
N ILE A 77 5.78 1.31 -9.20
CA ILE A 77 6.46 0.27 -8.43
C ILE A 77 5.47 -0.42 -7.48
N MET A 78 4.65 0.35 -6.77
CA MET A 78 3.64 -0.18 -5.85
C MET A 78 2.59 -1.02 -6.59
N GLU A 79 2.10 -0.54 -7.73
CA GLU A 79 1.14 -1.27 -8.58
C GLU A 79 1.68 -2.64 -9.00
N LYS A 80 2.94 -2.71 -9.45
CA LYS A 80 3.60 -3.99 -9.75
C LYS A 80 3.74 -4.89 -8.53
N GLY A 81 4.02 -4.32 -7.36
CA GLY A 81 4.08 -5.06 -6.10
C GLY A 81 2.74 -5.69 -5.74
N TRP A 82 1.66 -4.89 -5.75
CA TRP A 82 0.31 -5.35 -5.48
C TRP A 82 -0.18 -6.39 -6.49
N GLY A 83 0.18 -6.21 -7.77
CA GLY A 83 -0.14 -7.17 -8.82
C GLY A 83 0.34 -8.59 -8.49
N LYS A 84 1.51 -8.75 -7.84
CA LYS A 84 2.04 -10.07 -7.43
C LYS A 84 1.44 -10.64 -6.15
N ILE A 85 0.75 -9.81 -5.37
CA ILE A 85 0.14 -10.20 -4.10
C ILE A 85 -1.32 -10.61 -4.33
N ILE A 86 -1.99 -9.90 -5.25
CA ILE A 86 -3.40 -10.11 -5.57
C ILE A 86 -3.56 -11.16 -6.69
N TRP A 87 -2.59 -11.29 -7.59
CA TRP A 87 -2.57 -12.26 -8.70
C TRP A 87 -1.35 -13.16 -8.62
#